data_AF-V2YCP0-F1
#
_entry.id   AF-V2YCP0-F1
#
_cell.length_a   1.000
_cell.length_b   1.000
_cell.length_c   1.000
_cell.angle_alpha   90.00
_cell.angle_beta   90.00
_cell.angle_gamma   90.00
#
_symmetry.space_group_name_H-M   'P 1'
#
loop_
_entity.id
_entity.type
_entity.pdbx_description
1 polymer ?
#
loop_
_entity_poly.entity_id
_entity_poly.type
_entity_poly.pdbx_seq_one_letter_code
_entity_poly.pdbx_strand_id
1 'polypeptide(L)' 'MEHQQALIHLKDAAGCIHDGINAVGIMSMGLAQAKDPYADGFNAIWNYLIDAEVNFQKQLQACLNAE' A
#
# COMPACT_ATOMS: atom_id res chain seq x y z
N MET A 1 -9.59 -19.25 16.66
CA MET A 1 -10.78 -18.41 16.41
C MET A 1 -10.43 -16.94 16.53
N GLU A 2 -9.96 -16.41 17.66
CA GLU A 2 -9.62 -14.97 17.75
C GLU A 2 -8.44 -14.54 16.88
N HIS A 3 -7.37 -15.34 16.78
CA HIS A 3 -6.21 -15.03 15.92
C HIS A 3 -6.57 -14.97 14.43
N GLN A 4 -7.31 -15.97 13.95
CA GLN A 4 -7.81 -16.03 12.58
C GLN A 4 -8.74 -14.85 12.25
N GLN A 5 -9.61 -14.47 13.18
CA GLN A 5 -10.46 -13.28 13.04
C GLN A 5 -9.62 -11.99 12.96
N ALA A 6 -8.58 -11.88 13.79
CA ALA A 6 -7.66 -10.74 13.76
C ALA A 6 -6.88 -10.65 12.43
N LEU A 7 -6.46 -11.77 11.86
CA LEU A 7 -5.78 -11.81 10.55
C LEU A 7 -6.73 -11.41 9.40
N ILE A 8 -8.00 -11.81 9.46
CA ILE A 8 -9.00 -11.36 8.49
C ILE A 8 -9.19 -9.84 8.56
N HIS A 9 -9.38 -9.29 9.76
CA HIS A 9 -9.49 -7.84 9.93
C HIS A 9 -8.24 -7.09 9.48
N LEU A 10 -7.06 -7.66 9.73
CA LEU A 10 -5.80 -7.09 9.25
C LEU A 10 -5.72 -7.09 7.72
N LYS A 11 -6.23 -8.13 7.06
CA LYS A 11 -6.34 -8.18 5.59
C LYS A 11 -7.30 -7.13 5.04
N ASP A 12 -8.43 -6.91 5.69
CA ASP A 12 -9.37 -5.86 5.28
C ASP A 12 -8.73 -4.47 5.41
N ALA A 13 -8.04 -4.21 6.53
CA ALA A 13 -7.29 -2.98 6.73
C ALA A 13 -6.15 -2.82 5.71
N ALA A 14 -5.46 -3.90 5.36
CA ALA A 14 -4.44 -3.93 4.31
C ALA A 14 -5.01 -3.51 2.96
N GLY A 15 -6.21 -3.98 2.62
CA GLY A 15 -6.92 -3.59 1.39
C GLY A 15 -7.24 -2.09 1.36
N CYS A 16 -7.71 -1.51 2.45
CA CYS A 16 -7.94 -0.06 2.52
C CYS A 16 -6.65 0.75 2.33
N ILE A 17 -5.53 0.27 2.89
CA ILE A 17 -4.22 0.91 2.71
C ILE A 17 -3.77 0.81 1.24
N HIS A 18 -3.95 -0.36 0.61
CA HIS A 18 -3.65 -0.57 -0.81
C HIS A 18 -4.34 0.46 -1.70
N ASP A 19 -5.65 0.63 -1.51
CA ASP A 19 -6.44 1.57 -2.30
C ASP A 19 -5.94 3.01 -2.13
N GLY A 20 -5.55 3.39 -0.90
CA GLY A 20 -4.93 4.68 -0.62
C GLY A 20 -3.58 4.89 -1.31
N ILE A 21 -2.71 3.89 -1.29
CA ILE A 21 -1.39 3.93 -1.95
C ILE A 21 -1.55 4.04 -3.46
N ASN A 22 -2.51 3.31 -4.05
CA ASN A 22 -2.83 3.41 -5.47
C ASN A 22 -3.34 4.81 -5.83
N ALA A 23 -4.21 5.40 -5.01
CA ALA A 23 -4.69 6.76 -5.23
C ALA A 23 -3.54 7.77 -5.22
N VAL A 24 -2.60 7.64 -4.29
CA VAL A 24 -1.37 8.46 -4.26
C VAL A 24 -0.56 8.26 -5.54
N GLY A 25 -0.42 7.03 -6.04
CA GLY A 25 0.26 6.75 -7.30
C GLY A 25 -0.36 7.46 -8.50
N ILE A 26 -1.71 7.44 -8.60
CA ILE A 26 -2.44 8.18 -9.63
C ILE A 26 -2.17 9.69 -9.54
N MET A 27 -2.20 10.25 -8.34
CA MET A 27 -1.93 11.67 -8.13
C MET A 27 -0.49 12.04 -8.50
N SER A 28 0.49 11.21 -8.12
CA SER A 28 1.90 11.38 -8.52
C SER A 28 2.06 11.40 -10.04
N MET A 29 1.38 10.50 -10.75
CA MET A 29 1.38 10.51 -12.23
C MET A 29 0.76 11.78 -12.80
N GLY A 30 -0.33 12.28 -12.22
CA GLY A 30 -0.96 13.54 -12.62
C GLY A 30 -0.03 14.74 -12.45
N LEU A 31 0.68 14.82 -11.32
CA LEU A 31 1.69 15.87 -11.06
C LEU A 31 2.83 15.82 -12.08
N ALA A 32 3.33 14.62 -12.39
CA ALA A 32 4.37 14.43 -13.41
C ALA A 32 3.90 14.91 -14.80
N GLN A 33 2.66 14.57 -15.19
CA GLN A 33 2.08 15.03 -16.46
C GLN A 33 1.91 16.55 -16.51
N ALA A 34 1.54 17.18 -15.39
CA ALA A 34 1.41 18.63 -15.26
C ALA A 34 2.76 19.35 -15.20
N LYS A 35 3.89 18.61 -15.16
CA LYS A 35 5.25 19.14 -14.89
C LYS A 35 5.29 19.95 -13.59
N ASP A 36 4.55 19.49 -12.60
CA ASP A 36 4.48 20.14 -11.29
C ASP A 36 5.84 20.01 -10.56
N PRO A 37 6.34 21.07 -9.91
CA PRO A 37 7.62 21.04 -9.19
C PRO A 37 7.72 19.98 -8.10
N TYR A 38 6.59 19.51 -7.56
CA TYR A 38 6.55 18.52 -6.50
C TYR A 38 6.41 17.08 -6.99
N ALA A 39 6.33 16.86 -8.31
CA ALA A 39 6.13 15.54 -8.90
C ALA A 39 7.17 14.51 -8.42
N ASP A 40 8.45 14.88 -8.42
CA ASP A 40 9.53 13.99 -8.01
C ASP A 40 9.44 13.62 -6.52
N GLY A 41 9.08 14.59 -5.68
CA GLY A 41 8.89 14.37 -4.24
C GLY A 41 7.72 13.43 -3.94
N PHE A 42 6.58 13.65 -4.61
CA PHE A 42 5.41 12.78 -4.49
C PHE A 42 5.66 11.37 -5.03
N ASN A 43 6.40 11.27 -6.14
CA ASN A 43 6.79 9.98 -6.69
C ASN A 43 7.71 9.20 -5.73
N ALA A 44 8.66 9.88 -5.06
CA ALA A 44 9.48 9.24 -4.04
C ALA A 44 8.65 8.71 -2.86
N ILE A 45 7.68 9.50 -2.37
CA ILE A 45 6.76 9.07 -1.31
C ILE A 45 5.97 7.83 -1.75
N TRP A 46 5.42 7.85 -2.96
CA TRP A 46 4.69 6.71 -3.50
C TRP A 46 5.57 5.45 -3.59
N ASN A 47 6.81 5.58 -4.05
CA ASN A 47 7.76 4.46 -4.10
C ASN A 47 8.03 3.85 -2.72
N TYR A 48 8.19 4.67 -1.68
CA TYR A 48 8.38 4.16 -0.32
C TYR A 48 7.14 3.41 0.18
N LEU A 49 5.95 3.93 -0.13
CA LEU A 49 4.68 3.32 0.26
C LEU A 49 4.45 1.97 -0.44
N ILE A 50 4.67 1.90 -1.75
CA ILE A 50 4.46 0.67 -2.51
C ILE A 50 5.46 -0.42 -2.09
N ASP A 51 6.72 -0.05 -1.83
CA ASP A 51 7.73 -1.00 -1.33
C ASP A 51 7.36 -1.54 0.07
N ALA A 52 6.88 -0.66 0.96
CA ALA A 52 6.40 -1.06 2.27
C ALA A 52 5.18 -1.98 2.18
N GLU A 53 4.23 -1.65 1.30
CA GLU A 53 3.05 -2.47 1.06
C GLU A 53 3.41 -3.86 0.54
N VAL A 54 4.27 -3.96 -0.46
CA VAL A 54 4.67 -5.25 -1.04
C VAL A 54 5.27 -6.16 0.03
N ASN A 55 6.11 -5.60 0.91
CA ASN A 55 6.67 -6.36 2.03
C ASN A 55 5.60 -6.75 3.06
N PHE A 56 4.69 -5.84 3.40
CA PHE A 56 3.60 -6.12 4.34
C PHE A 56 2.65 -7.21 3.83
N GLN A 57 2.20 -7.13 2.58
CA GLN A 57 1.32 -8.12 1.95
C GLN A 57 1.96 -9.50 1.91
N LYS A 58 3.27 -9.59 1.62
CA LYS A 58 4.02 -10.85 1.67
C LYS A 58 3.99 -11.48 3.06
N GLN A 59 4.23 -10.69 4.11
CA GLN A 59 4.23 -11.19 5.49
C GLN A 59 2.81 -11.58 5.93
N LEU A 60 1.80 -10.77 5.60
CA LEU A 60 0.41 -11.08 5.92
C LEU A 60 -0.05 -12.39 5.25
N GLN A 61 0.29 -12.58 3.97
CA GLN A 61 -0.02 -13.81 3.26
C GLN A 61 0.70 -15.03 3.86
N ALA A 62 1.95 -14.86 4.30
CA ALA A 62 2.68 -15.92 5.00
C ALA A 62 2.00 -16.32 6.32
N CYS A 63 1.50 -15.35 7.09
CA CYS A 63 0.73 -15.62 8.30
C CYS A 63 -0.58 -16.36 8.00
N LEU A 64 -1.33 -15.92 6.99
CA LEU A 64 -2.59 -16.55 6.58
C LEU A 64 -2.41 -17.99 6.08
N ASN A 65 -1.25 -18.31 5.49
CA ASN A 65 -0.94 -19.65 5.00
C ASN A 65 -0.36 -20.59 6.08
N ALA A 66 0.09 -20.02 7.20
CA ALA A 66 0.66 -20.77 8.32
C ALA A 66 -0.39 -21.21 9.36
N GLU A 67 -1.62 -20.73 9.23
CA GLU A 67 -2.81 -21.24 9.93
C GLU A 67 -3.43 -22.45 9.20
#